data_AF-A0A699YYM2-F1
#
_entry.id   AF-A0A699YYM2-F1
#
_cell.length_a   1.000
_cell.length_b   1.000
_cell.length_c   1.000
_cell.angle_alpha   90.00
_cell.angle_beta   90.00
_cell.angle_gamma   90.00
#
_symmetry.space_group_name_H-M   'P 1'
#
loop_
_entity.id
_entity.type
_entity.pdbx_description
1 polymer ?
#
loop_
_entity_poly.entity_id
_entity_poly.type
_entity_poly.pdbx_seq_one_letter_code
_entity_poly.pdbx_strand_id
1 'polypeptide(L)'
;MGGQGCAVRLYYSVNVPLKDGMDDDSFEFLFKPILTKIMAQYQPGAIVLQSGADSLAQDKLGVFNLSIKGHAACHKYMASFGVPLLVLGGGGYKIKNVARCWTYETGVLLGPTQQPSSNTGSSLRPWAQHFPISQAQQAHQG
;
A
#
# COMPACT_ATOMS: atom_id res chain seq x y z
N MET A 1 -36.00 21.38 25.59
CA MET A 1 -34.85 21.69 24.71
C MET A 1 -33.76 20.67 25.00
N GLY A 2 -33.60 19.64 24.16
CA GLY A 2 -32.56 18.62 24.28
C GLY A 2 -31.81 18.56 22.96
N GLY A 3 -30.50 18.85 22.98
CA GLY A 3 -29.68 19.05 21.80
C GLY A 3 -29.56 17.81 20.93
N GLN A 4 -29.92 17.94 19.65
CA GLN A 4 -29.61 16.96 18.62
C GLN A 4 -28.10 17.01 18.31
N GLY A 5 -27.36 16.01 18.79
CA GLY A 5 -25.98 15.77 18.38
C GLY A 5 -25.94 15.04 17.03
N CYS A 6 -25.63 15.79 15.97
CA CYS A 6 -25.20 15.40 14.61
C CYS A 6 -25.39 13.93 14.16
N ALA A 7 -26.59 13.58 13.68
CA ALA A 7 -26.88 12.29 13.02
C ALA A 7 -26.23 12.11 11.63
N VAL A 8 -25.54 13.12 11.11
CA VAL A 8 -25.08 13.21 9.70
C VAL A 8 -23.83 12.37 9.41
N ARG A 9 -23.21 11.74 10.42
CA ARG A 9 -21.92 11.02 10.28
C ARG A 9 -21.92 9.57 10.78
N LEU A 10 -23.08 8.99 11.09
CA LEU A 10 -23.17 7.58 11.49
C LEU A 10 -22.78 6.67 10.30
N TYR A 11 -22.02 5.60 10.57
CA TYR A 11 -21.61 4.58 9.58
C TYR A 11 -20.55 4.99 8.54
N TYR A 12 -19.93 6.17 8.66
CA TYR A 12 -18.83 6.61 7.78
C TYR A 12 -17.42 6.36 8.34
N SER A 13 -17.32 5.61 9.44
CA SER A 13 -16.06 5.14 10.02
C SER A 13 -16.11 3.63 10.18
N VAL A 14 -15.15 2.94 9.57
CA VAL A 14 -15.01 1.48 9.63
C VAL A 14 -13.69 1.17 10.33
N ASN A 15 -13.75 0.42 11.42
CA ASN A 15 -12.58 -0.06 12.15
C ASN A 15 -12.59 -1.58 12.15
N VAL A 16 -11.44 -2.20 11.85
CA VAL A 16 -11.31 -3.65 11.73
C VAL A 16 -10.25 -4.12 12.73
N PRO A 17 -10.63 -4.58 13.92
CA PRO A 17 -9.67 -5.10 14.89
C PRO A 17 -9.08 -6.42 14.39
N LEU A 18 -7.76 -6.52 14.39
CA LEU A 18 -7.02 -7.69 13.92
C LEU A 18 -6.27 -8.33 15.08
N LYS A 19 -6.00 -9.63 14.95
CA LYS A 19 -5.17 -10.37 15.89
C LYS A 19 -3.70 -10.25 15.51
N ASP A 20 -2.84 -10.37 16.51
CA ASP A 20 -1.39 -10.46 16.33
C ASP A 20 -1.01 -11.60 15.38
N GLY A 21 0.12 -11.42 14.69
CA GLY A 21 0.67 -12.43 13.77
C GLY A 21 -0.07 -12.55 12.44
N MET A 22 -0.92 -11.58 12.08
CA MET A 22 -1.61 -11.54 10.78
C MET A 22 -0.62 -11.77 9.63
N ASP A 23 -0.90 -12.79 8.80
CA ASP A 23 -0.13 -13.12 7.60
C ASP A 23 -0.75 -12.50 6.34
N ASP A 24 -0.03 -12.63 5.23
CA ASP A 24 -0.42 -12.04 3.95
C ASP A 24 -1.78 -12.54 3.46
N ASP A 25 -2.02 -13.85 3.51
CA ASP A 25 -3.24 -14.48 3.00
C ASP A 25 -4.46 -14.09 3.82
N SER A 26 -4.34 -14.11 5.15
CA SER A 26 -5.40 -13.72 6.08
C SER A 26 -5.72 -12.23 5.97
N PHE A 27 -4.70 -11.40 5.81
CA PHE A 27 -4.89 -9.96 5.59
C PHE A 27 -5.60 -9.69 4.28
N GLU A 28 -5.17 -10.31 3.18
CA GLU A 28 -5.78 -10.16 1.87
C GLU A 28 -7.23 -10.64 1.84
N PHE A 29 -7.50 -11.80 2.45
CA PHE A 29 -8.83 -12.39 2.57
C PHE A 29 -9.83 -11.43 3.24
N LEU A 30 -9.38 -10.67 4.23
CA LEU A 30 -10.19 -9.69 4.94
C LEU A 30 -10.24 -8.34 4.23
N PHE A 31 -9.11 -7.86 3.74
CA PHE A 31 -8.94 -6.53 3.15
C PHE A 31 -9.80 -6.37 1.90
N LYS A 32 -9.71 -7.32 0.95
CA LYS A 32 -10.38 -7.16 -0.36
C LYS A 32 -11.91 -7.06 -0.25
N PRO A 33 -12.63 -7.96 0.45
CA PRO A 33 -14.08 -7.88 0.54
C PRO A 33 -14.58 -6.61 1.25
N ILE A 34 -13.90 -6.18 2.31
CA ILE A 34 -14.26 -4.96 3.05
C ILE A 34 -14.11 -3.74 2.15
N LEU A 35 -12.95 -3.59 1.52
CA LEU A 35 -12.67 -2.44 0.66
C LEU A 35 -13.55 -2.46 -0.60
N THR A 36 -13.85 -3.64 -1.17
CA THR A 36 -14.85 -3.77 -2.26
C THR A 36 -16.19 -3.15 -1.84
N LYS A 37 -16.67 -3.51 -0.65
CA LYS A 37 -17.97 -3.05 -0.17
C LYS A 37 -17.97 -1.55 0.12
N ILE A 38 -16.88 -1.02 0.67
CA ILE A 38 -16.70 0.42 0.89
C ILE A 38 -16.70 1.16 -0.44
N MET A 39 -15.93 0.71 -1.42
CA MET A 39 -15.87 1.34 -2.74
C MET A 39 -17.25 1.34 -3.43
N ALA A 40 -18.00 0.24 -3.34
CA ALA A 40 -19.34 0.13 -3.91
C ALA A 40 -20.37 1.04 -3.23
N GLN A 41 -20.30 1.17 -1.90
CA GLN A 41 -21.30 1.91 -1.12
C GLN A 41 -20.98 3.40 -0.99
N TYR A 42 -19.72 3.74 -0.73
CA TYR A 42 -19.28 5.12 -0.50
C TYR A 42 -18.98 5.86 -1.80
N GLN A 43 -18.56 5.13 -2.85
CA GLN A 43 -18.21 5.69 -4.17
C GLN A 43 -17.30 6.92 -4.08
N PRO A 44 -16.09 6.79 -3.49
CA PRO A 44 -15.21 7.93 -3.30
C PRO A 44 -14.73 8.50 -4.65
N GLY A 45 -14.67 9.83 -4.74
CA GLY A 45 -14.04 10.52 -5.87
C GLY A 45 -12.51 10.53 -5.83
N ALA A 46 -11.91 10.19 -4.68
CA ALA A 46 -10.46 10.04 -4.50
C ALA A 46 -10.17 9.16 -3.27
N ILE A 47 -9.01 8.52 -3.27
CA ILE A 47 -8.50 7.67 -2.18
C ILE A 47 -7.20 8.24 -1.65
N VAL A 48 -7.10 8.34 -0.34
CA VAL A 48 -5.84 8.57 0.37
C VAL A 48 -5.47 7.28 1.09
N LEU A 49 -4.39 6.63 0.65
CA LEU A 49 -3.89 5.39 1.23
C LEU A 49 -2.65 5.68 2.07
N GLN A 50 -2.78 5.50 3.38
CA GLN A 50 -1.67 5.62 4.31
C GLN A 50 -0.94 4.27 4.41
N SER A 51 0.30 4.22 3.91
CA SER A 51 1.14 3.03 3.80
C SER A 51 2.06 2.89 5.02
N GLY A 52 1.49 2.47 6.15
CA GLY A 52 2.24 2.20 7.37
C GLY A 52 3.08 0.94 7.19
N ALA A 53 4.39 1.05 7.33
CA ALA A 53 5.32 -0.07 7.19
C ALA A 53 5.58 -0.78 8.53
N ASP A 54 4.90 -0.40 9.61
CA ASP A 54 4.94 -1.07 10.90
C ASP A 54 4.13 -2.37 10.94
N SER A 55 3.20 -2.58 10.01
CA SER A 55 2.54 -3.89 9.84
C SER A 55 3.44 -4.98 9.24
N LEU A 56 4.68 -4.65 8.84
CA LEU A 56 5.62 -5.62 8.30
C LEU A 56 6.16 -6.54 9.39
N ALA A 57 6.47 -7.77 8.98
CA ALA A 57 7.17 -8.73 9.83
C ALA A 57 8.45 -8.14 10.42
N GLN A 58 8.69 -8.44 11.70
CA GLN A 58 9.87 -8.02 12.47
C GLN A 58 10.01 -6.50 12.62
N ASP A 59 8.92 -5.74 12.50
CA ASP A 59 8.92 -4.36 12.96
C ASP A 59 9.19 -4.30 14.49
N LYS A 60 9.69 -3.17 14.98
CA LYS A 60 10.02 -3.02 16.40
C LYS A 60 8.80 -2.83 17.28
N LEU A 61 7.73 -2.26 16.74
CA LEU A 61 6.49 -1.93 17.47
C LEU A 61 5.29 -2.69 16.92
N GLY A 62 5.28 -3.00 15.62
CA GLY A 62 4.23 -3.80 15.00
C GLY A 62 4.24 -5.26 15.43
N VAL A 63 3.03 -5.85 15.48
CA VAL A 63 2.80 -7.24 15.90
C VAL A 63 2.32 -8.13 14.75
N PHE A 64 2.35 -7.63 13.51
CA PHE A 64 1.93 -8.37 12.32
C PHE A 64 3.09 -9.10 11.66
N ASN A 65 2.76 -10.01 10.75
CA ASN A 65 3.72 -10.83 10.01
C ASN A 65 3.57 -10.65 8.50
N LEU A 66 3.30 -9.43 8.04
CA LEU A 66 3.15 -9.16 6.60
C LEU A 66 4.50 -9.12 5.91
N SER A 67 4.56 -9.70 4.71
CA SER A 67 5.66 -9.49 3.79
C SER A 67 5.49 -8.18 3.03
N ILE A 68 6.58 -7.67 2.45
CA ILE A 68 6.53 -6.51 1.53
C ILE A 68 5.59 -6.77 0.35
N LYS A 69 5.47 -8.02 -0.11
CA LYS A 69 4.59 -8.39 -1.22
C LYS A 69 3.12 -8.36 -0.80
N GLY A 70 2.77 -8.93 0.34
CA GLY A 70 1.41 -8.90 0.88
C GLY A 70 0.95 -7.47 1.17
N HIS A 71 1.87 -6.65 1.71
CA HIS A 71 1.62 -5.23 1.93
C HIS A 71 1.37 -4.47 0.60
N ALA A 72 2.25 -4.64 -0.39
CA ALA A 72 2.08 -4.01 -1.71
C ALA A 72 0.88 -4.55 -2.51
N ALA A 73 0.38 -5.75 -2.22
CA ALA A 73 -0.83 -6.29 -2.83
C ALA A 73 -2.04 -5.39 -2.55
N CYS A 74 -2.08 -4.74 -1.38
CA CYS A 74 -3.11 -3.78 -1.02
C CYS A 74 -3.06 -2.54 -1.90
N HIS A 75 -1.86 -2.02 -2.17
CA HIS A 75 -1.66 -0.86 -3.07
C HIS A 75 -2.14 -1.17 -4.48
N LYS A 76 -1.73 -2.33 -5.02
CA LYS A 76 -2.17 -2.79 -6.34
C LYS A 76 -3.68 -2.94 -6.41
N TYR A 77 -4.29 -3.48 -5.35
CA TYR A 77 -5.73 -3.65 -5.26
C TYR A 77 -6.46 -2.30 -5.23
N MET A 78 -6.00 -1.35 -4.42
CA MET A 78 -6.61 -0.01 -4.35
C MET A 78 -6.46 0.77 -5.65
N ALA A 79 -5.31 0.65 -6.33
CA ALA A 79 -5.09 1.26 -7.64
C ALA A 79 -6.03 0.68 -8.72
N SER A 80 -6.45 -0.57 -8.60
CA SER A 80 -7.31 -1.23 -9.60
C SER A 80 -8.72 -0.64 -9.71
N PHE A 81 -9.17 0.14 -8.72
CA PHE A 81 -10.47 0.82 -8.77
C PHE A 81 -10.50 2.04 -9.71
N GLY A 82 -9.35 2.50 -10.22
CA GLY A 82 -9.31 3.53 -11.26
C GLY A 82 -9.71 4.94 -10.80
N VAL A 83 -9.75 5.20 -9.50
CA VAL A 83 -9.98 6.53 -8.93
C VAL A 83 -8.65 7.20 -8.54
N PRO A 84 -8.56 8.54 -8.48
CA PRO A 84 -7.36 9.24 -8.03
C PRO A 84 -6.86 8.69 -6.69
N LEU A 85 -5.61 8.23 -6.66
CA LEU A 85 -4.98 7.58 -5.50
C LEU A 85 -3.77 8.39 -5.05
N LEU A 86 -3.82 8.93 -3.83
CA LEU A 86 -2.68 9.54 -3.14
C LEU A 86 -2.15 8.56 -2.10
N VAL A 87 -0.89 8.15 -2.23
CA VAL A 87 -0.22 7.25 -1.28
C VAL A 87 0.70 8.07 -0.38
N LEU A 88 0.56 7.86 0.93
CA LEU A 88 1.39 8.47 1.97
C LEU A 88 2.21 7.38 2.67
N GLY A 89 3.32 7.76 3.30
CA GLY A 89 4.03 6.87 4.24
C GLY A 89 3.29 6.76 5.59
N GLY A 90 4.04 6.55 6.67
CA GLY A 90 3.55 6.60 8.04
C GLY A 90 4.48 5.87 9.00
N GLY A 91 3.93 5.02 9.88
CA GLY A 91 4.69 4.21 10.81
C GLY A 91 5.67 3.25 10.13
N GLY A 92 6.61 2.71 10.90
CA GLY A 92 7.66 1.82 10.41
C GLY A 92 8.97 2.06 11.16
N TYR A 93 9.34 1.13 12.03
CA TYR A 93 10.38 1.34 13.06
C TYR A 93 11.61 0.45 12.85
N LYS A 94 11.55 -0.43 11.85
CA LYS A 94 12.72 -1.07 11.23
C LYS A 94 13.05 -0.41 9.89
N ILE A 95 13.78 0.72 9.94
CA ILE A 95 14.06 1.63 8.81
C ILE A 95 14.50 0.92 7.52
N LYS A 96 15.34 -0.13 7.61
CA LYS A 96 15.77 -0.91 6.43
C LYS A 96 14.60 -1.59 5.72
N ASN A 97 13.63 -2.11 6.48
CA ASN A 97 12.43 -2.74 5.92
C ASN A 97 11.50 -1.67 5.34
N VAL A 98 11.35 -0.54 6.01
CA VAL A 98 10.57 0.61 5.51
C VAL A 98 11.07 1.07 4.15
N ALA A 99 12.38 1.26 4.01
CA ALA A 99 13.00 1.67 2.74
C ALA A 99 12.72 0.66 1.62
N ARG A 100 12.84 -0.64 1.91
CA ARG A 100 12.53 -1.71 0.95
C ARG A 100 11.05 -1.73 0.57
N CYS A 101 10.16 -1.56 1.55
CA CYS A 101 8.71 -1.62 1.37
C CYS A 101 8.24 -0.50 0.45
N TRP A 102 8.52 0.75 0.80
CA TRP A 102 8.06 1.90 0.00
C TRP A 102 8.72 1.95 -1.39
N THR A 103 9.97 1.49 -1.52
CA THR A 103 10.61 1.34 -2.84
C THR A 103 9.85 0.32 -3.69
N TYR A 104 9.50 -0.83 -3.11
CA TYR A 104 8.78 -1.89 -3.81
C TYR A 104 7.35 -1.47 -4.17
N GLU A 105 6.59 -0.90 -3.23
CA GLU A 105 5.24 -0.37 -3.45
C GLU A 105 5.21 0.68 -4.57
N THR A 106 6.20 1.58 -4.60
CA THR A 106 6.34 2.57 -5.67
C THR A 106 6.52 1.90 -7.03
N GLY A 107 7.38 0.88 -7.10
CA GLY A 107 7.57 0.08 -8.32
C GLY A 107 6.29 -0.63 -8.76
N VAL A 108 5.51 -1.18 -7.81
CA VAL A 108 4.23 -1.83 -8.10
C VAL A 108 3.21 -0.86 -8.69
N LEU A 109 3.14 0.37 -8.17
CA LEU A 109 2.19 1.39 -8.63
C LEU A 109 2.55 1.99 -9.99
N LEU A 110 3.85 2.12 -10.30
CA LEU A 110 4.32 2.63 -11.59
C LEU A 110 4.22 1.59 -12.72
N GLY A 111 4.07 0.30 -12.39
CA GLY A 111 4.04 -0.78 -13.36
C GLY A 111 5.43 -1.14 -13.91
N PRO A 112 5.52 -2.06 -14.89
CA PRO A 112 6.79 -2.42 -15.50
C PRO A 112 7.43 -1.18 -16.12
N THR A 113 8.70 -0.94 -15.82
CA THR A 113 9.51 0.08 -16.49
C THR A 113 9.44 -0.20 -17.99
N GLN A 114 8.75 0.64 -18.75
CA GLN A 114 8.87 0.58 -20.21
C GLN A 114 10.35 0.78 -20.52
N GLN A 115 10.96 -0.20 -21.18
CA GLN A 115 12.29 0.03 -21.75
C GLN A 115 12.16 1.27 -22.64
N PRO A 116 13.11 2.23 -22.55
CA PRO A 116 13.12 3.34 -23.48
C PRO A 116 13.04 2.76 -24.89
N SER A 117 12.06 3.22 -25.68
CA SER A 117 12.03 2.81 -27.09
C SER A 117 13.38 3.19 -27.70
N SER A 118 13.90 2.35 -28.60
CA SER A 118 15.22 2.51 -29.24
C SER A 118 15.43 3.86 -29.94
N ASN A 119 14.39 4.70 -30.01
CA ASN A 119 14.34 5.94 -30.75
C ASN A 119 14.21 7.18 -29.84
N THR A 120 14.13 7.01 -28.52
CA THR A 120 14.16 8.14 -27.57
C THR A 120 15.61 8.52 -27.29
N GLY A 121 16.04 9.68 -27.81
CA GLY A 121 17.34 10.27 -27.54
C GLY A 121 17.66 10.31 -26.04
N SER A 122 18.95 10.22 -25.74
CA SER A 122 19.67 10.03 -24.47
C SER A 122 19.33 10.91 -23.25
N SER A 123 18.13 11.52 -23.16
CA SER A 123 17.76 12.43 -22.07
C SER A 123 16.99 11.80 -20.90
N LEU A 124 16.78 10.47 -20.88
CA LEU A 124 16.15 9.83 -19.72
C LEU A 124 17.11 9.70 -18.55
N ARG A 125 16.59 10.06 -17.37
CA ARG A 125 17.33 10.50 -16.18
C ARG A 125 18.37 9.45 -15.69
N PRO A 126 19.61 9.86 -15.37
CA PRO A 126 20.71 8.96 -14.98
C PRO A 126 20.41 8.00 -13.81
N TRP A 127 19.49 8.37 -12.92
CA TRP A 127 19.18 7.58 -11.72
C TRP A 127 18.37 6.31 -12.03
N ALA A 128 17.60 6.27 -13.12
CA ALA A 128 16.78 5.10 -13.48
C ALA A 128 17.61 3.88 -13.89
N GLN A 129 18.86 4.09 -14.32
CA GLN A 129 19.78 3.01 -14.70
C GLN A 129 20.41 2.30 -13.49
N HIS A 130 20.40 2.93 -12.32
CA HIS A 130 21.08 2.43 -11.12
C HIS A 130 20.20 1.54 -10.23
N PHE A 131 18.89 1.49 -10.46
CA PHE A 131 17.94 0.69 -9.69
C PHE A 131 17.04 -0.18 -10.60
N PRO A 132 17.58 -1.20 -11.27
CA PRO A 132 16.74 -2.20 -11.91
C PRO A 132 15.93 -2.95 -10.84
N ILE A 133 14.60 -2.88 -10.95
CA ILE A 133 13.65 -3.50 -10.01
C ILE A 133 13.90 -5.02 -9.83
N SER A 134 14.56 -5.66 -10.80
CA SER A 134 15.02 -7.06 -10.68
C SER A 134 15.91 -7.32 -9.46
N GLN A 135 16.68 -6.32 -8.99
CA GLN A 135 17.48 -6.45 -7.76
C GLN A 135 16.65 -6.27 -6.48
N ALA A 136 15.59 -5.46 -6.52
CA ALA A 136 14.64 -5.34 -5.40
C ALA A 136 13.82 -6.63 -5.18
N GLN A 137 13.54 -7.36 -6.27
CA GLN A 137 12.85 -8.66 -6.23
C GLN A 137 13.67 -9.79 -5.58
N GLN A 138 15.01 -9.71 -5.63
CA GLN A 138 15.92 -10.74 -5.09
C GLN A 138 16.16 -10.64 -3.58
N ALA A 139 15.75 -9.55 -2.92
CA ALA A 139 15.95 -9.34 -1.48
C ALA A 139 14.99 -10.14 -0.56
N HIS A 140 14.27 -11.14 -1.10
CA HIS A 140 13.32 -11.98 -0.37
C HIS A 140 13.95 -13.22 0.33
N GLN A 141 15.26 -13.45 0.21
CA GLN A 141 15.94 -14.65 0.73
C GLN A 141 17.08 -14.35 1.73
N GLY A 142 16.96 -13.32 2.57
CA GLY A 142 17.97 -13.01 3.58
C GLY A 142 17.39 -12.52 4.90
#